data_AF-A0A7S2QUM3-F1
#
_entry.id   AF-A0A7S2QUM3-F1
#
_cell.length_a   1.000
_cell.length_b   1.000
_cell.length_c   1.000
_cell.angle_alpha   90.00
_cell.angle_beta   90.00
_cell.angle_gamma   90.00
#
_symmetry.space_group_name_H-M   'P 1'
#
loop_
_entity.id
_entity.type
_entity.pdbx_description
1 polymer ?
#
loop_
_entity_poly.entity_id
_entity_poly.type
_entity_poly.pdbx_seq_one_letter_code
_entity_poly.pdbx_strand_id
1 'polypeptide(L)'
;MRDGPTALKYVLAHAEEMPINGLLRIGDFWNDVWDDYHQVDAFRRAFPTGWPSLDAHYKVVPGEVCIITGVPNSGKSEWIDALIVKLASMYNWSFALCSMEKKPRDHAKQLIEKYVGKPF
;
A
#
# COMPACT_ATOMS: atom_id res chain seq x y z
N MET A 1 31.02 9.80 -37.11
CA MET A 1 30.71 8.36 -37.00
C MET A 1 31.93 7.69 -36.40
N ARG A 2 31.90 7.34 -35.11
CA ARG A 2 33.12 7.07 -34.33
C ARG A 2 33.27 5.62 -33.85
N ASP A 3 32.57 4.67 -34.46
CA ASP A 3 32.62 3.27 -34.03
C ASP A 3 32.86 2.37 -35.25
N GLY A 4 34.13 2.29 -35.68
CA GLY A 4 34.57 1.47 -36.81
C GLY A 4 34.79 -0.02 -36.44
N PRO A 5 35.61 -0.76 -37.19
CA PRO A 5 35.82 -2.21 -37.02
C PRO A 5 36.19 -2.66 -35.59
N THR A 6 36.84 -1.78 -34.82
CA THR A 6 37.22 -2.01 -33.43
C THR A 6 36.01 -2.08 -32.50
N ALA A 7 35.03 -1.20 -32.68
CA ALA A 7 33.81 -1.20 -31.87
C ALA A 7 32.98 -2.45 -32.12
N LEU A 8 32.90 -2.91 -33.38
CA LEU A 8 32.21 -4.14 -33.72
C LEU A 8 32.85 -5.37 -33.04
N LYS A 9 34.19 -5.48 -33.05
CA LYS A 9 34.89 -6.56 -32.34
C LYS A 9 34.67 -6.51 -30.83
N TYR A 10 34.63 -5.31 -30.24
CA TYR A 10 34.36 -5.13 -28.82
C TYR A 10 32.96 -5.62 -28.45
N VAL A 11 31.93 -5.22 -29.22
CA VAL A 11 30.54 -5.64 -28.98
C VAL A 11 30.38 -7.14 -29.15
N LEU A 12 31.01 -7.76 -30.16
CA LEU A 12 30.95 -9.22 -30.33
C LEU A 12 31.63 -9.98 -29.19
N ALA A 13 32.75 -9.47 -28.66
CA ALA A 13 33.49 -10.09 -27.56
C ALA A 13 32.79 -9.94 -26.20
N HIS A 14 31.98 -8.88 -26.03
CA HIS A 14 31.23 -8.58 -24.81
C HIS A 14 29.72 -8.69 -25.03
N ALA A 15 29.29 -9.44 -26.04
CA ALA A 15 27.89 -9.66 -26.30
C ALA A 15 27.32 -10.45 -25.11
N GLU A 16 26.40 -9.84 -24.38
CA GLU A 16 25.66 -10.54 -23.33
C GLU A 16 24.60 -11.43 -23.97
N GLU A 17 24.37 -12.59 -23.35
CA GLU A 17 23.30 -13.48 -23.78
C GLU A 17 21.96 -12.74 -23.73
N MET A 18 21.09 -13.01 -24.72
CA MET A 18 19.76 -12.43 -24.74
C MET A 18 19.05 -12.76 -23.42
N PRO A 19 18.59 -11.77 -22.65
CA PRO A 19 17.97 -12.04 -21.37
C PRO A 19 16.75 -12.92 -21.58
N ILE A 20 16.70 -14.02 -20.85
CA ILE A 20 15.52 -14.88 -20.82
C ILE A 20 14.40 -14.05 -20.19
N ASN A 21 13.30 -13.83 -20.93
CA ASN A 21 12.16 -13.08 -20.41
C ASN A 21 11.69 -13.68 -19.08
N GLY A 22 11.72 -12.87 -18.02
CA GLY A 22 11.35 -13.27 -16.66
C GLY A 22 12.49 -13.77 -15.78
N LEU A 23 13.72 -13.88 -16.28
CA LEU A 23 14.90 -14.11 -15.44
C LEU A 23 15.33 -12.80 -14.79
N LEU A 24 15.08 -12.67 -13.50
CA LEU A 24 15.42 -11.49 -12.71
C LEU A 24 16.65 -11.79 -11.85
N ARG A 25 17.63 -10.88 -11.83
CA ARG A 25 18.77 -10.99 -10.92
C ARG A 25 18.49 -10.17 -9.67
N ILE A 26 18.98 -10.65 -8.52
CA ILE A 26 18.82 -9.91 -7.25
C ILE A 26 19.40 -8.49 -7.34
N GLY A 27 20.53 -8.34 -8.06
CA GLY A 27 21.16 -7.03 -8.28
C GLY A 27 20.30 -6.04 -9.05
N ASP A 28 19.37 -6.51 -9.88
CA ASP A 28 18.49 -5.64 -10.68
C ASP A 28 17.52 -4.86 -9.79
N PHE A 29 17.22 -5.37 -8.58
CA PHE A 29 16.34 -4.73 -7.60
C PHE A 29 17.07 -3.79 -6.63
N TRP A 30 18.39 -3.58 -6.78
CA TRP A 30 19.17 -2.82 -5.80
C TRP A 30 18.57 -1.44 -5.53
N ASN A 31 18.20 -0.72 -6.59
CA ASN A 31 17.61 0.62 -6.46
C ASN A 31 16.21 0.56 -5.83
N ASP A 32 15.38 -0.41 -6.21
CA ASP A 32 14.03 -0.56 -5.63
C ASP A 32 14.10 -0.82 -4.12
N VAL A 33 14.97 -1.74 -3.70
CA VAL A 33 15.19 -2.05 -2.28
C VAL A 33 15.79 -0.87 -1.53
N TRP A 34 16.70 -0.13 -2.18
CA TRP A 34 17.30 1.07 -1.61
C TRP A 34 16.26 2.17 -1.37
N ASP A 35 15.37 2.39 -2.33
CA ASP A 35 14.29 3.38 -2.26
C ASP A 35 13.24 2.98 -1.20
N ASP A 36 12.89 1.70 -1.14
CA ASP A 36 12.00 1.14 -0.12
C ASP A 36 12.60 1.32 1.30
N TYR A 37 13.90 1.06 1.46
CA TYR A 37 14.60 1.22 2.74
C TYR A 37 14.61 2.68 3.22
N HIS A 38 14.86 3.62 2.30
CA HIS A 38 14.85 5.06 2.60
C HIS A 38 13.44 5.66 2.60
N GLN A 39 12.40 4.85 2.31
CA GLN A 39 11.00 5.27 2.24
C GLN A 39 10.82 6.49 1.33
N VAL A 40 11.52 6.49 0.19
CA VAL A 40 11.46 7.59 -0.79
C VAL A 40 10.05 7.70 -1.37
N ASP A 41 9.39 6.56 -1.59
CA ASP A 41 8.01 6.49 -2.04
C ASP A 41 7.02 6.55 -0.87
N ALA A 42 6.30 7.67 -0.77
CA ALA A 42 5.24 7.87 0.21
C ALA A 42 4.05 6.89 0.05
N PHE A 43 3.92 6.19 -1.07
CA PHE A 43 2.89 5.16 -1.28
C PHE A 43 3.30 3.79 -0.74
N ARG A 44 4.60 3.56 -0.47
CA ARG A 44 5.11 2.28 0.06
C ARG A 44 5.41 2.31 1.56
N ARG A 45 5.25 3.46 2.21
CA ARG A 45 5.43 3.58 3.67
C ARG A 45 4.21 3.08 4.43
N ALA A 46 4.46 2.59 5.65
CA ALA A 46 3.42 2.21 6.58
C ALA A 46 2.87 3.43 7.36
N PHE A 47 1.55 3.59 7.37
CA PHE A 47 0.85 4.69 8.05
C PHE A 47 0.26 4.23 9.38
N PRO A 48 0.56 4.93 10.50
CA PRO A 48 -0.09 4.68 11.79
C PRO A 48 -1.62 4.82 11.69
N THR A 49 -2.34 3.93 12.36
CA THR A 49 -3.81 3.93 12.47
C THR A 49 -4.34 5.04 13.38
N GLY A 50 -3.47 5.63 14.21
CA GLY A 50 -3.84 6.64 15.21
C GLY A 50 -4.30 6.01 16.53
N TRP A 51 -4.08 4.71 16.73
CA TRP A 51 -4.24 4.04 18.02
C TRP A 51 -2.87 3.52 18.46
N PRO A 52 -2.20 4.14 19.46
CA PRO A 52 -0.83 3.78 19.83
C PRO A 52 -0.63 2.31 20.19
N SER A 53 -1.64 1.69 20.82
CA SER A 53 -1.61 0.27 21.17
C SER A 53 -1.64 -0.65 19.95
N LEU A 54 -2.27 -0.22 18.86
CA LEU A 54 -2.30 -0.97 17.61
C LEU A 54 -1.10 -0.65 16.74
N ASP A 55 -0.63 0.60 16.73
CA ASP A 55 0.46 1.07 15.86
C ASP A 55 1.80 0.38 16.13
N ALA A 56 1.96 -0.21 17.32
CA ALA A 56 3.08 -1.07 17.68
C ALA A 56 3.06 -2.43 16.96
N HIS A 57 1.89 -2.88 16.50
CA HIS A 57 1.66 -4.20 15.93
C HIS A 57 1.21 -4.16 14.47
N TYR A 58 0.52 -3.09 14.06
CA TYR A 58 -0.07 -2.95 12.75
C TYR A 58 -0.08 -1.49 12.30
N LYS A 59 0.29 -1.29 11.04
CA LYS A 59 0.21 -0.02 10.32
C LYS A 59 -0.33 -0.32 8.93
N VAL A 60 -0.99 0.65 8.32
CA VAL A 60 -1.66 0.47 7.03
C VAL A 60 -0.70 0.85 5.91
N VAL A 61 -0.43 -0.07 4.99
CA VAL A 61 0.41 0.17 3.81
C VAL A 61 -0.49 0.25 2.58
N PRO A 62 -0.48 1.35 1.82
CA PRO A 62 -1.22 1.45 0.57
C PRO A 62 -0.78 0.35 -0.42
N GLY A 63 -1.72 -0.20 -1.18
CA GLY A 63 -1.45 -1.26 -2.16
C GLY A 63 -1.43 -2.68 -1.59
N GLU A 64 -1.42 -2.84 -0.27
CA GLU A 64 -1.54 -4.15 0.38
C GLU A 64 -3.00 -4.55 0.64
N VAL A 65 -3.23 -5.87 0.67
CA VAL A 65 -4.53 -6.45 1.04
C VAL A 65 -4.58 -6.64 2.56
N CYS A 66 -5.45 -5.88 3.23
CA CYS A 66 -5.73 -6.05 4.65
C CYS A 66 -7.01 -6.87 4.86
N ILE A 67 -6.91 -7.99 5.59
CA ILE A 67 -8.05 -8.87 5.91
C ILE A 67 -8.35 -8.76 7.40
N ILE A 68 -9.60 -8.42 7.73
CA ILE A 68 -10.07 -8.29 9.11
C ILE A 68 -11.11 -9.37 9.39
N THR A 69 -10.82 -10.21 10.37
CA THR A 69 -11.65 -11.35 10.74
C THR A 69 -11.81 -11.46 12.26
N GLY A 70 -12.74 -12.29 12.71
CA GLY A 70 -13.12 -12.43 14.10
C GLY A 70 -14.55 -12.95 14.25
N VAL A 71 -14.93 -13.33 15.46
CA VAL A 71 -16.24 -13.93 15.75
C VAL A 71 -17.41 -13.01 15.33
N PRO A 72 -18.56 -13.56 14.91
CA PRO A 72 -19.75 -12.76 14.63
C PRO A 72 -20.08 -11.81 15.79
N ASN A 73 -20.59 -10.61 15.47
CA ASN A 73 -20.93 -9.57 16.44
C ASN A 73 -19.75 -9.04 17.30
N SER A 74 -18.50 -9.25 16.90
CA SER A 74 -17.31 -8.72 17.59
C SER A 74 -16.97 -7.25 17.28
N GLY A 75 -17.83 -6.53 16.55
CA GLY A 75 -17.57 -5.14 16.17
C GLY A 75 -16.60 -4.92 15.00
N LYS A 76 -16.33 -5.92 14.14
CA LYS A 76 -15.41 -5.78 12.99
C LYS A 76 -15.78 -4.62 12.07
N SER A 77 -17.02 -4.57 11.62
CA SER A 77 -17.51 -3.52 10.71
C SER A 77 -17.40 -2.14 11.37
N GLU A 78 -17.69 -2.06 12.67
CA GLU A 78 -17.57 -0.83 13.46
C GLU A 78 -16.12 -0.35 13.56
N TRP A 79 -15.20 -1.29 13.79
CA TRP A 79 -13.77 -1.03 13.85
C TRP A 79 -13.20 -0.60 12.50
N ILE A 80 -13.62 -1.25 11.40
CA ILE A 80 -13.26 -0.87 10.03
C ILE A 80 -13.70 0.57 9.75
N ASP A 81 -14.97 0.88 10.04
CA ASP A 81 -15.53 2.21 9.85
C ASP A 81 -14.72 3.27 10.64
N ALA A 82 -14.31 2.95 11.87
CA ALA A 82 -13.48 3.84 12.70
C ALA A 82 -12.07 4.03 12.13
N LEU A 83 -11.43 2.96 11.64
CA LEU A 83 -10.11 3.03 11.02
C LEU A 83 -10.17 3.90 9.76
N ILE A 84 -11.15 3.68 8.89
CA ILE A 84 -11.34 4.42 7.64
C ILE A 84 -11.52 5.92 7.92
N VAL A 85 -12.36 6.29 8.88
CA VAL A 85 -12.58 7.69 9.27
C VAL A 85 -11.29 8.32 9.83
N LYS A 86 -10.52 7.60 10.65
CA LYS A 86 -9.22 8.08 11.15
C LYS A 86 -8.22 8.33 10.03
N LEU A 87 -8.05 7.36 9.11
CA LEU A 87 -7.13 7.50 7.99
C LEU A 87 -7.54 8.63 7.05
N ALA A 88 -8.83 8.77 6.77
CA ALA A 88 -9.36 9.89 5.99
C ALA A 88 -9.06 11.24 6.65
N SER A 89 -9.23 11.35 7.97
CA SER A 89 -8.97 12.59 8.71
C SER A 89 -7.48 12.91 8.83
N MET A 90 -6.63 11.93 9.15
CA MET A 90 -5.20 12.11 9.41
C MET A 90 -4.36 12.28 8.15
N TYR A 91 -4.72 11.56 7.08
CA TYR A 91 -3.91 11.48 5.86
C TYR A 91 -4.66 11.90 4.60
N ASN A 92 -5.88 12.42 4.73
CA ASN A 92 -6.73 12.85 3.61
C ASN A 92 -7.00 11.71 2.59
N TRP A 93 -7.09 10.48 3.06
CA TRP A 93 -7.37 9.32 2.21
C TRP A 93 -8.83 9.30 1.75
N SER A 94 -9.02 8.91 0.50
CA SER A 94 -10.33 8.67 -0.10
C SER A 94 -10.61 7.18 -0.18
N PHE A 95 -11.84 6.79 0.21
CA PHE A 95 -12.23 5.38 0.28
C PHE A 95 -13.49 5.12 -0.55
N ALA A 96 -13.49 3.99 -1.26
CA ALA A 96 -14.69 3.40 -1.81
C ALA A 96 -15.19 2.32 -0.83
N LEU A 97 -16.47 2.37 -0.48
CA LEU A 97 -17.08 1.42 0.46
C LEU A 97 -18.11 0.56 -0.27
N CYS A 98 -18.01 -0.75 -0.10
CA CYS A 98 -19.01 -1.71 -0.54
C CYS A 98 -19.54 -2.46 0.68
N SER A 99 -20.66 -2.01 1.23
CA SER A 99 -21.33 -2.67 2.34
C SER A 99 -22.48 -3.53 1.83
N MET A 100 -22.36 -4.85 2.02
CA MET A 100 -23.42 -5.80 1.66
C MET A 100 -24.45 -5.98 2.79
N GLU A 101 -24.14 -5.50 4.00
CA GLU A 101 -25.00 -5.66 5.18
C GLU A 101 -25.84 -4.41 5.47
N LYS A 102 -25.27 -3.21 5.28
CA LYS A 102 -25.90 -1.94 5.66
C LYS A 102 -26.40 -1.19 4.44
N LYS A 103 -27.58 -0.57 4.56
CA LYS A 103 -28.07 0.37 3.54
C LYS A 103 -27.15 1.60 3.50
N PRO A 104 -26.93 2.23 2.33
CA PRO A 104 -26.02 3.36 2.20
C PRO A 104 -26.29 4.52 3.16
N ARG A 105 -27.56 4.87 3.37
CA ARG A 105 -27.95 5.95 4.30
C ARG A 105 -27.56 5.65 5.75
N ASP A 106 -27.81 4.41 6.19
CA ASP A 106 -27.55 4.01 7.57
C ASP A 106 -26.05 3.85 7.82
N HIS A 107 -25.31 3.37 6.82
CA HIS A 107 -23.85 3.33 6.87
C HIS A 107 -23.24 4.75 6.91
N ALA A 108 -23.74 5.67 6.08
CA ALA A 108 -23.30 7.06 6.09
C ALA A 108 -23.52 7.72 7.46
N LYS A 109 -24.68 7.49 8.10
CA LYS A 109 -24.96 7.99 9.45
C LYS A 109 -23.87 7.54 10.45
N GLN A 110 -23.52 6.25 10.44
CA GLN A 110 -22.51 5.70 11.35
C GLN A 110 -21.09 6.23 11.10
N LEU A 111 -20.74 6.52 9.84
CA LEU A 111 -19.46 7.16 9.50
C LEU A 111 -19.41 8.60 10.02
N ILE A 112 -20.53 9.35 9.90
CA ILE A 112 -20.63 10.71 10.42
C ILE A 112 -20.52 10.72 11.95
N GLU A 113 -21.17 9.80 12.66
CA GLU A 113 -21.05 9.67 14.13
C GLU A 113 -19.59 9.52 14.57
N LYS A 114 -18.83 8.67 13.86
CA LYS A 114 -17.41 8.45 14.13
C LYS A 114 -16.55 9.67 13.82
N TYR A 115 -16.87 10.39 12.73
CA TYR A 115 -16.16 11.61 12.35
C TYR A 115 -16.39 12.74 13.36
N VAL A 116 -17.64 12.90 13.82
CA VAL A 116 -18.03 13.94 14.79
C VAL A 116 -17.65 13.55 16.23
N GLY A 117 -17.56 12.25 16.53
CA GLY A 117 -17.31 11.73 17.88
C GLY A 117 -18.52 11.84 18.81
N LYS A 118 -19.74 11.96 18.26
CA LYS A 118 -20.99 12.06 19.04
C LYS A 118 -22.04 11.09 18.47
N PRO A 119 -22.81 10.41 19.32
CA PRO A 119 -23.94 9.61 18.87
C PRO A 119 -25.07 10.51 18.35
N PHE A 120 -25.87 10.00 17.41
CA PHE A 120 -27.15 10.60 17.02
C PHE A 120 -28.33 10.00 17.78
#